data_AF-A0A6C0L8A1-F1
#
_entry.id   AF-A0A6C0L8A1-F1
#
_cell.length_a   1.000
_cell.length_b   1.000
_cell.length_c   1.000
_cell.angle_alpha   90.00
_cell.angle_beta   90.00
_cell.angle_gamma   90.00
#
_symmetry.space_group_name_H-M   'P 1'
#
loop_
_entity.id
_entity.type
_entity.pdbx_description
1 polymer ?
#
loop_
_entity_poly.entity_id
_entity_poly.type
_entity_poly.pdbx_seq_one_letter_code
_entity_poly.pdbx_strand_id
1 'polypeptide(L)'
;MENDLFTSICNGDIQNSIMLSTKLILLHETIDILEIVFINICAYIGSFISLYDISKLTDIYSSLKNIIENEKLVIKDIYVIISKMCILCDIYNKHPNAKCGNMSIKVLKDKISAQFNNYDLKLSHNGIMRFDGILPPHDHENYALAVKIVSIIIKTIKSTDDISVDDGDTLVDISNRLRHIIDYILRTKYKFETKFYSSDNDNAWFLWGVFSVLYKNEIFNDAFWIYNYEYKKKYRTKRIGILWSLPIISIYTHKVDISKGWSSKETIVIAKIEEISIHLYNELRRKIIKDNPDKFEKKEAERGERNVDKYDGLKYIINYVPVIGSCSGINEAIQNNAKIREEIKQISY
;
A
#
# COMPACT_ATOMS: atom_id res chain seq x y z
N MET A 1 13.64 -6.35 -14.65
CA MET A 1 13.99 -5.75 -13.34
C MET A 1 12.81 -5.62 -12.40
N GLU A 2 11.66 -5.04 -12.79
CA GLU A 2 10.47 -4.99 -11.91
C GLU A 2 10.04 -6.38 -11.42
N ASN A 3 9.83 -7.31 -12.36
CA ASN A 3 9.48 -8.69 -12.03
C ASN A 3 10.60 -9.41 -11.27
N ASP A 4 11.87 -9.07 -11.53
CA ASP A 4 13.01 -9.72 -10.88
C ASP A 4 13.10 -9.29 -9.41
N LEU A 5 12.92 -7.99 -9.13
CA LEU A 5 12.87 -7.47 -7.76
C LEU A 5 11.66 -8.03 -7.01
N PHE A 6 10.48 -8.02 -7.63
CA PHE A 6 9.28 -8.62 -7.06
C PHE A 6 9.51 -10.09 -6.69
N THR A 7 10.07 -10.87 -7.62
CA THR A 7 10.33 -12.32 -7.42
C THR A 7 11.38 -12.54 -6.33
N SER A 8 12.45 -11.74 -6.34
CA SER A 8 13.51 -11.80 -5.33
C SER A 8 12.97 -11.58 -3.91
N ILE A 9 12.10 -10.57 -3.74
CA ILE A 9 11.48 -10.28 -2.44
C ILE A 9 10.49 -11.38 -2.05
N CYS A 10 9.67 -11.87 -2.99
CA CYS A 10 8.75 -12.99 -2.75
C CYS A 10 9.47 -14.28 -2.34
N ASN A 11 10.71 -14.48 -2.79
CA ASN A 11 11.55 -15.62 -2.42
C ASN A 11 12.27 -15.44 -1.08
N GLY A 12 12.17 -14.27 -0.45
CA GLY A 12 12.88 -13.96 0.80
C GLY A 12 14.37 -13.65 0.61
N ASP A 13 14.83 -13.41 -0.62
CA ASP A 13 16.24 -13.14 -0.91
C ASP A 13 16.59 -11.66 -0.65
N ILE A 14 16.98 -11.35 0.59
CA ILE A 14 17.35 -9.99 1.01
C ILE A 14 18.51 -9.44 0.17
N GLN A 15 19.57 -10.24 -0.03
CA GLN A 15 20.80 -9.78 -0.68
C GLN A 15 20.54 -9.40 -2.14
N ASN A 16 19.88 -10.27 -2.90
CA ASN A 16 19.57 -9.98 -4.29
C ASN A 16 18.54 -8.86 -4.42
N SER A 17 17.58 -8.75 -3.50
CA SER A 17 16.60 -7.67 -3.50
C SER A 17 17.23 -6.30 -3.25
N ILE A 18 18.20 -6.21 -2.35
CA ILE A 18 18.99 -4.99 -2.13
C ILE A 18 19.83 -4.65 -3.37
N MET A 19 20.47 -5.63 -4.00
CA MET A 19 21.21 -5.42 -5.25
C MET A 19 20.32 -4.87 -6.37
N LEU A 20 19.17 -5.50 -6.60
CA LEU A 20 18.23 -5.12 -7.67
C LEU A 20 17.60 -3.74 -7.44
N SER A 21 17.22 -3.43 -6.19
CA SER A 21 16.72 -2.09 -5.85
C SER A 21 17.79 -1.01 -6.03
N THR A 22 19.04 -1.28 -5.64
CA THR A 22 20.17 -0.35 -5.86
C THR A 22 20.42 -0.10 -7.35
N LYS A 23 20.34 -1.15 -8.18
CA LYS A 23 20.43 -1.02 -9.65
C LYS A 23 19.30 -0.15 -10.21
N LEU A 24 18.08 -0.32 -9.74
CA LEU A 24 16.94 0.53 -10.14
C LEU A 24 17.19 1.99 -9.78
N ILE A 25 17.63 2.26 -8.54
CA ILE A 25 17.92 3.63 -8.07
C ILE A 25 19.02 4.28 -8.93
N LEU A 26 20.12 3.59 -9.18
CA LEU A 26 21.29 4.18 -9.86
C LEU A 26 21.15 4.26 -11.38
N LEU A 27 20.55 3.26 -12.02
CA LEU A 27 20.53 3.14 -13.48
C LEU A 27 19.27 3.71 -14.12
N HIS A 28 18.16 3.76 -13.38
CA HIS A 28 16.87 4.14 -13.93
C HIS A 28 16.34 5.47 -13.37
N GLU A 29 16.83 5.94 -12.22
CA GLU A 29 16.39 7.20 -11.57
C GLU A 29 14.87 7.32 -11.35
N THR A 30 14.12 6.23 -11.55
CA THR A 30 12.66 6.17 -11.42
C THR A 30 12.29 5.52 -10.09
N ILE A 31 12.12 6.35 -9.07
CA ILE A 31 11.68 5.91 -7.74
C ILE A 31 10.28 5.30 -7.81
N ASP A 32 9.41 5.82 -8.68
CA ASP A 32 8.03 5.35 -8.88
C ASP A 32 7.96 3.84 -9.16
N ILE A 33 8.92 3.30 -9.91
CA ILE A 33 8.99 1.86 -10.20
C ILE A 33 9.21 1.06 -8.91
N LEU A 34 10.10 1.53 -8.05
CA LEU A 34 10.41 0.89 -6.77
C LEU A 34 9.18 0.91 -5.85
N GLU A 35 8.51 2.06 -5.75
CA GLU A 35 7.29 2.23 -4.97
C GLU A 35 6.18 1.30 -5.46
N ILE A 36 5.95 1.21 -6.77
CA ILE A 36 4.96 0.30 -7.37
C ILE A 36 5.29 -1.17 -7.03
N VAL A 37 6.56 -1.58 -7.11
CA VAL A 37 6.98 -2.95 -6.76
C VAL A 37 6.70 -3.24 -5.29
N PHE A 38 7.06 -2.34 -4.38
CA PHE A 38 6.80 -2.48 -2.95
C PHE A 38 5.31 -2.56 -2.63
N ILE A 39 4.48 -1.74 -3.26
CA ILE A 39 3.02 -1.81 -3.11
C ILE A 39 2.47 -3.16 -3.61
N ASN A 40 2.99 -3.67 -4.74
CA ASN A 40 2.58 -4.97 -5.25
C ASN A 40 2.99 -6.12 -4.30
N ILE A 41 4.14 -5.99 -3.63
CA ILE A 41 4.57 -6.96 -2.60
C ILE A 41 3.67 -6.88 -1.38
N CYS A 42 3.29 -5.69 -0.92
CA CYS A 42 2.28 -5.49 0.13
C CYS A 42 0.96 -6.18 -0.20
N ALA A 43 0.52 -6.10 -1.46
CA ALA A 43 -0.68 -6.80 -1.93
C ALA A 43 -0.49 -8.33 -1.99
N TYR A 44 0.67 -8.78 -2.46
CA TYR A 44 1.02 -10.20 -2.46
C TYR A 44 0.98 -10.78 -1.05
N ILE A 45 1.63 -10.10 -0.10
CA ILE A 45 1.63 -10.44 1.32
C ILE A 45 0.21 -10.47 1.90
N GLY A 46 -0.57 -9.42 1.68
CA GLY A 46 -1.95 -9.33 2.19
C GLY A 46 -2.85 -10.47 1.70
N SER A 47 -2.51 -11.13 0.60
CA SER A 47 -3.23 -12.31 0.12
C SER A 47 -3.08 -13.55 0.99
N PHE A 48 -1.96 -13.73 1.70
CA PHE A 48 -1.70 -14.94 2.50
C PHE A 48 -1.47 -14.68 3.99
N ILE A 49 -1.35 -13.42 4.41
CA ILE A 49 -0.96 -13.07 5.77
C ILE A 49 -1.86 -13.75 6.82
N SER A 50 -1.23 -14.31 7.85
CA SER A 50 -1.89 -14.97 8.98
C SER A 50 -2.30 -13.94 10.03
N LEU A 51 -3.20 -14.33 10.95
CA LEU A 51 -3.48 -13.50 12.12
C LEU A 51 -2.26 -13.38 13.05
N TYR A 52 -1.40 -14.41 13.11
CA TYR A 52 -0.20 -14.41 13.95
C TYR A 52 0.89 -13.45 13.46
N ASP A 53 0.92 -13.10 12.17
CA ASP A 53 1.96 -12.24 11.56
C ASP A 53 1.46 -10.87 11.11
N ILE A 54 0.18 -10.57 11.31
CA ILE A 54 -0.44 -9.34 10.80
C ILE A 54 0.20 -8.07 11.36
N SER A 55 0.68 -8.08 12.61
CA SER A 55 1.37 -6.93 13.21
C SER A 55 2.62 -6.50 12.42
N LYS A 56 3.34 -7.47 11.82
CA LYS A 56 4.50 -7.22 10.98
C LYS A 56 4.09 -6.55 9.65
N LEU A 57 2.97 -6.98 9.07
CA LEU A 57 2.42 -6.33 7.86
C LEU A 57 1.94 -4.90 8.15
N THR A 58 1.34 -4.66 9.32
CA THR A 58 0.92 -3.30 9.68
C THR A 58 2.10 -2.34 9.79
N ASP A 59 3.22 -2.80 10.37
CA ASP A 59 4.47 -2.02 10.40
C ASP A 59 5.05 -1.78 8.99
N ILE A 60 4.97 -2.78 8.09
CA ILE A 60 5.36 -2.62 6.69
C ILE A 60 4.51 -1.55 5.99
N TYR A 61 3.19 -1.51 6.19
CA TYR A 61 2.32 -0.50 5.58
C TYR A 61 2.70 0.90 6.03
N SER A 62 2.80 1.16 7.33
CA SER A 62 3.16 2.49 7.83
C SER A 62 4.57 2.89 7.39
N SER A 63 5.54 1.96 7.40
CA SER A 63 6.89 2.20 6.88
C SER A 63 6.88 2.56 5.39
N LEU A 64 6.13 1.84 4.56
CA LEU A 64 6.07 2.09 3.12
C LEU A 64 5.42 3.43 2.80
N LYS A 65 4.31 3.77 3.48
CA LYS A 65 3.66 5.07 3.30
C LYS A 65 4.64 6.21 3.60
N ASN A 66 5.34 6.14 4.74
CA ASN A 66 6.33 7.14 5.13
C ASN A 66 7.45 7.28 4.09
N ILE A 67 7.92 6.18 3.50
CA ILE A 67 8.94 6.21 2.44
C ILE A 67 8.42 6.92 1.18
N ILE A 68 7.19 6.65 0.76
CA ILE A 68 6.61 7.24 -0.45
C ILE A 68 6.32 8.73 -0.27
N GLU A 69 5.77 9.10 0.90
CA GLU A 69 5.46 10.50 1.25
C GLU A 69 6.72 11.33 1.50
N ASN A 70 7.84 10.71 1.86
CA ASN A 70 9.10 11.43 2.03
C ASN A 70 9.59 12.04 0.70
N GLU A 71 9.93 13.32 0.75
CA GLU A 71 10.50 14.07 -0.37
C GLU A 71 11.90 13.55 -0.75
N LYS A 72 12.61 12.95 0.20
CA LYS A 72 13.95 12.40 0.00
C LYS A 72 13.95 10.88 0.06
N LEU A 73 14.69 10.27 -0.86
CA LEU A 73 14.95 8.85 -0.82
C LEU A 73 16.07 8.57 0.19
N VAL A 74 15.73 7.89 1.28
CA VAL A 74 16.68 7.45 2.31
C VAL A 74 17.02 5.98 2.05
N ILE A 75 18.26 5.69 1.62
CA ILE A 75 18.69 4.33 1.23
C ILE A 75 18.51 3.31 2.36
N LYS A 76 18.80 3.75 3.60
CA LYS A 76 18.59 2.98 4.81
C LYS A 76 17.15 2.46 4.92
N ASP A 77 16.16 3.34 4.73
CA ASP A 77 14.74 2.98 4.84
C ASP A 77 14.32 2.00 3.73
N ILE A 78 14.87 2.17 2.51
CA ILE A 78 14.66 1.25 1.39
C ILE A 78 15.18 -0.16 1.73
N TYR A 79 16.38 -0.28 2.27
CA TYR A 79 16.94 -1.60 2.60
C TYR A 79 16.21 -2.25 3.77
N VAL A 80 15.81 -1.45 4.76
CA VAL A 80 15.01 -1.92 5.90
C VAL A 80 13.65 -2.43 5.44
N ILE A 81 12.92 -1.70 4.60
CA ILE A 81 11.59 -2.15 4.13
C ILE A 81 11.69 -3.42 3.27
N ILE A 82 12.72 -3.52 2.41
CA ILE A 82 13.01 -4.74 1.64
C ILE A 82 13.22 -5.92 2.59
N SER A 83 14.02 -5.73 3.65
CA SER A 83 14.32 -6.80 4.61
C SER A 83 13.05 -7.26 5.33
N LYS A 84 12.21 -6.32 5.80
CA LYS A 84 10.92 -6.62 6.42
C LYS A 84 10.01 -7.42 5.48
N MET A 85 9.89 -7.01 4.22
CA MET A 85 9.09 -7.70 3.21
C MET A 85 9.63 -9.11 2.90
N CYS A 86 10.95 -9.27 2.74
CA CYS A 86 11.60 -10.55 2.50
C CYS A 86 11.36 -11.53 3.67
N ILE A 87 11.53 -11.07 4.92
CA ILE A 87 11.30 -11.89 6.12
C ILE A 87 9.88 -12.44 6.11
N LEU A 88 8.89 -11.60 5.83
CA LEU A 88 7.49 -12.02 5.85
C LEU A 88 7.16 -13.01 4.72
N CYS A 89 7.75 -12.81 3.54
CA CYS A 89 7.66 -13.76 2.43
C CYS A 89 8.35 -15.10 2.76
N ASP A 90 9.50 -15.07 3.44
CA ASP A 90 10.22 -16.26 3.89
C ASP A 90 9.42 -17.06 4.94
N ILE A 91 8.76 -16.38 5.88
CA ILE A 91 7.82 -17.01 6.82
C ILE A 91 6.74 -17.78 6.06
N TYR A 92 6.13 -17.15 5.05
CA TYR A 92 5.13 -17.82 4.22
C TYR A 92 5.70 -18.96 3.37
N ASN A 93 6.90 -18.82 2.81
CA ASN A 93 7.51 -19.87 2.01
C ASN A 93 7.82 -21.13 2.86
N LYS A 94 8.17 -20.94 4.13
CA LYS A 94 8.39 -22.03 5.10
C LYS A 94 7.08 -22.59 5.67
N HIS A 95 6.08 -21.74 5.86
CA HIS A 95 4.78 -22.09 6.42
C HIS A 95 3.63 -21.54 5.55
N PRO A 96 3.34 -22.18 4.41
CA PRO A 96 2.36 -21.66 3.47
C PRO A 96 0.95 -21.67 4.04
N ASN A 97 0.26 -20.54 3.91
CA ASN A 97 -1.17 -20.40 4.20
C ASN A 97 -1.98 -20.30 2.89
N ALA A 98 -3.28 -20.58 2.97
CA ALA A 98 -4.14 -20.46 1.81
C ALA A 98 -4.23 -18.99 1.34
N LYS A 99 -3.86 -18.73 0.09
CA LYS A 99 -4.02 -17.41 -0.54
C LYS A 99 -5.50 -17.08 -0.74
N CYS A 100 -5.89 -15.89 -0.31
CA CYS A 100 -7.17 -15.29 -0.58
C CYS A 100 -7.32 -15.02 -2.08
N GLY A 101 -8.55 -15.09 -2.57
CA GLY A 101 -8.88 -14.78 -3.95
C GLY A 101 -8.68 -15.89 -4.99
N ASN A 102 -8.24 -17.07 -4.58
CA ASN A 102 -8.13 -18.22 -5.49
C ASN A 102 -9.45 -19.00 -5.65
N MET A 103 -10.40 -18.81 -4.73
CA MET A 103 -11.70 -19.49 -4.79
C MET A 103 -12.60 -18.86 -5.85
N SER A 104 -13.41 -19.70 -6.52
CA SER A 104 -14.46 -19.20 -7.41
C SER A 104 -15.54 -18.47 -6.62
N ILE A 105 -16.21 -17.52 -7.25
CA ILE A 105 -17.27 -16.73 -6.59
C ILE A 105 -18.42 -17.61 -6.07
N LYS A 106 -18.69 -18.75 -6.74
CA LYS A 106 -19.70 -19.72 -6.31
C LYS A 106 -19.31 -20.37 -4.98
N VAL A 107 -18.09 -20.92 -4.90
CA VAL A 107 -17.57 -21.54 -3.67
C VAL A 107 -17.52 -20.53 -2.53
N LEU A 108 -17.13 -19.29 -2.83
CA LEU A 108 -17.07 -18.23 -1.84
C LEU A 108 -18.46 -17.86 -1.31
N LYS A 109 -19.45 -17.73 -2.21
CA LYS A 109 -20.86 -17.49 -1.85
C LYS A 109 -21.41 -18.61 -0.96
N ASP A 110 -21.11 -19.86 -1.28
CA ASP A 110 -21.57 -21.01 -0.49
C ASP A 110 -20.97 -20.97 0.93
N LYS A 111 -19.68 -20.65 1.07
CA LYS A 111 -18.99 -20.53 2.36
C LYS A 111 -19.53 -19.42 3.26
N ILE A 112 -19.99 -18.31 2.69
CA ILE A 112 -20.51 -17.16 3.45
C ILE A 112 -22.04 -17.12 3.53
N SER A 113 -22.71 -18.11 2.95
CA SER A 113 -24.18 -18.12 2.81
C SER A 113 -24.89 -18.05 4.16
N ALA A 114 -24.40 -18.75 5.18
CA ALA A 114 -24.97 -18.74 6.52
C ALA A 114 -25.00 -17.33 7.14
N GLN A 115 -23.99 -16.51 6.88
CA GLN A 115 -23.88 -15.15 7.39
C GLN A 115 -24.84 -14.21 6.65
N PHE A 116 -24.94 -14.37 5.32
CA PHE A 116 -25.86 -13.60 4.50
C PHE A 116 -27.32 -14.05 4.59
N ASN A 117 -27.61 -15.26 5.08
CA ASN A 117 -28.99 -15.74 5.24
C ASN A 117 -29.55 -15.49 6.65
N ASN A 118 -28.77 -14.88 7.55
CA ASN A 118 -29.26 -14.52 8.87
C ASN A 118 -30.10 -13.23 8.80
N TYR A 119 -31.43 -13.38 8.87
CA TYR A 119 -32.41 -12.30 8.75
C TYR A 119 -32.51 -11.41 10.00
N ASP A 120 -31.96 -11.85 11.13
CA ASP A 120 -31.99 -11.13 12.41
C ASP A 120 -30.87 -10.08 12.52
N LEU A 121 -29.98 -10.01 11.52
CA LEU A 121 -28.90 -9.03 11.48
C LEU A 121 -29.41 -7.67 11.01
N LYS A 122 -29.59 -6.76 11.98
CA LYS A 122 -29.94 -5.37 11.72
C LYS A 122 -29.04 -4.42 12.52
N LEU A 123 -28.71 -3.28 11.94
CA LEU A 123 -28.14 -2.17 12.67
C LEU A 123 -29.22 -1.52 13.53
N SER A 124 -28.85 -1.09 14.74
CA SER A 124 -29.68 -0.18 15.52
C SER A 124 -29.78 1.18 14.83
N HIS A 125 -30.72 2.02 15.26
CA HIS A 125 -30.85 3.38 14.74
C HIS A 125 -29.53 4.18 14.87
N ASN A 126 -28.89 4.12 16.04
CA ASN A 126 -27.57 4.73 16.26
C ASN A 126 -26.49 4.13 15.36
N GLY A 127 -26.58 2.83 15.07
CA GLY A 127 -25.71 2.16 14.11
C GLY A 127 -25.87 2.76 12.72
N ILE A 128 -27.10 2.91 12.22
CA ILE A 128 -27.38 3.52 10.92
C ILE A 128 -26.83 4.95 10.88
N MET A 129 -27.11 5.77 11.90
CA MET A 129 -26.60 7.14 11.97
C MET A 129 -25.06 7.21 11.95
N ARG A 130 -24.38 6.28 12.63
CA ARG A 130 -22.90 6.23 12.65
C ARG A 130 -22.31 5.95 11.26
N PHE A 131 -23.00 5.18 10.43
CA PHE A 131 -22.55 4.82 9.08
C PHE A 131 -23.22 5.65 7.97
N ASP A 132 -23.98 6.69 8.32
CA ASP A 132 -24.75 7.49 7.35
C ASP A 132 -23.89 8.07 6.22
N GLY A 133 -22.63 8.41 6.54
CA GLY A 133 -21.63 8.93 5.60
C GLY A 133 -21.20 7.96 4.49
N ILE A 134 -21.36 6.66 4.70
CA ILE A 134 -20.90 5.62 3.78
C ILE A 134 -22.05 4.76 3.24
N LEU A 135 -23.23 4.84 3.85
CA LEU A 135 -24.41 4.11 3.39
C LEU A 135 -25.00 4.81 2.16
N PRO A 136 -25.55 4.03 1.20
CA PRO A 136 -26.32 4.61 0.12
C PRO A 136 -27.54 5.40 0.60
N PRO A 137 -28.15 6.23 -0.27
CA PRO A 137 -29.48 6.77 -0.06
C PRO A 137 -30.51 5.68 0.27
N HIS A 138 -31.53 6.00 1.06
CA HIS A 138 -32.52 5.02 1.54
C HIS A 138 -33.34 4.36 0.43
N ASP A 139 -33.50 5.06 -0.69
CA ASP A 139 -34.20 4.66 -1.91
C ASP A 139 -33.31 3.88 -2.89
N HIS A 140 -32.00 3.80 -2.64
CA HIS A 140 -31.08 3.05 -3.50
C HIS A 140 -31.28 1.53 -3.37
N GLU A 141 -31.23 0.80 -4.50
CA GLU A 141 -31.49 -0.65 -4.57
C GLU A 141 -30.62 -1.49 -3.61
N ASN A 142 -29.38 -1.05 -3.39
CA ASN A 142 -28.40 -1.75 -2.54
C ASN A 142 -28.41 -1.26 -1.08
N TYR A 143 -29.30 -0.35 -0.67
CA TYR A 143 -29.32 0.19 0.70
C TYR A 143 -29.48 -0.92 1.76
N ALA A 144 -30.49 -1.77 1.62
CA ALA A 144 -30.74 -2.87 2.55
C ALA A 144 -29.57 -3.86 2.60
N LEU A 145 -28.94 -4.11 1.44
CA LEU A 145 -27.75 -4.95 1.35
C LEU A 145 -26.55 -4.31 2.05
N ALA A 146 -26.34 -3.01 1.89
CA ALA A 146 -25.26 -2.27 2.56
C ALA A 146 -25.39 -2.36 4.09
N VAL A 147 -26.58 -2.06 4.63
CA VAL A 147 -26.88 -2.19 6.07
C VAL A 147 -26.61 -3.61 6.58
N LYS A 148 -26.99 -4.61 5.79
CA LYS A 148 -26.76 -6.02 6.12
C LYS A 148 -25.28 -6.38 6.13
N ILE A 149 -24.52 -5.94 5.13
CA ILE A 149 -23.06 -6.14 5.08
C ILE A 149 -22.38 -5.53 6.31
N VAL A 150 -22.70 -4.28 6.66
CA VAL A 150 -22.15 -3.62 7.84
C VAL A 150 -22.49 -4.41 9.11
N SER A 151 -23.74 -4.87 9.23
CA SER A 151 -24.18 -5.70 10.38
C SER A 151 -23.39 -7.01 10.48
N ILE A 152 -23.16 -7.69 9.35
CA ILE A 152 -22.38 -8.93 9.29
C ILE A 152 -20.93 -8.68 9.73
N ILE A 153 -20.28 -7.62 9.21
CA ILE A 153 -18.90 -7.28 9.56
C ILE A 153 -18.79 -7.03 11.07
N ILE A 154 -19.66 -6.17 11.63
CA ILE A 154 -19.65 -5.84 13.06
C ILE A 154 -19.88 -7.07 13.92
N LYS A 155 -20.88 -7.89 13.60
CA LYS A 155 -21.16 -9.11 14.38
C LYS A 155 -20.01 -10.10 14.33
N THR A 156 -19.38 -10.26 13.16
CA THR A 156 -18.24 -11.17 13.00
C THR A 156 -17.06 -10.71 13.85
N ILE A 157 -16.75 -9.41 13.85
CA ILE A 157 -15.70 -8.84 14.70
C ILE A 157 -16.04 -9.04 16.18
N LYS A 158 -17.24 -8.63 16.60
CA LYS A 158 -17.68 -8.73 18.01
C LYS A 158 -17.74 -10.16 18.52
N SER A 159 -17.94 -11.15 17.65
CA SER A 159 -17.90 -12.56 18.06
C SER A 159 -16.54 -13.00 18.59
N THR A 160 -15.49 -12.19 18.41
CA THR A 160 -14.17 -12.45 18.99
C THR A 160 -13.99 -11.87 20.39
N ASP A 161 -14.83 -10.93 20.85
CA ASP A 161 -14.59 -10.16 22.08
C ASP A 161 -14.42 -11.08 23.30
N ASP A 162 -15.24 -12.13 23.43
CA ASP A 162 -15.21 -13.09 24.55
C ASP A 162 -14.26 -14.29 24.35
N ILE A 163 -13.52 -14.35 23.23
CA ILE A 163 -12.60 -15.47 22.92
C ILE A 163 -11.20 -15.16 23.46
N SER A 164 -10.59 -16.10 24.21
CA SER A 164 -9.20 -15.94 24.67
C SER A 164 -8.21 -15.92 23.50
N VAL A 165 -7.12 -15.18 23.65
CA VAL A 165 -6.00 -15.20 22.68
C VAL A 165 -5.32 -16.57 22.61
N ASP A 166 -5.47 -17.40 23.65
CA ASP A 166 -4.97 -18.78 23.67
C ASP A 166 -5.77 -19.69 22.71
N ASP A 167 -7.03 -19.34 22.40
CA ASP A 167 -7.84 -20.01 21.39
C ASP A 167 -7.60 -19.36 20.01
N GLY A 168 -6.31 -19.39 19.62
CA GLY A 168 -5.85 -18.75 18.40
C GLY A 168 -6.45 -19.33 17.12
N ASP A 169 -6.74 -20.64 17.10
CA ASP A 169 -7.34 -21.30 15.94
C ASP A 169 -8.75 -20.78 15.65
N THR A 170 -9.58 -20.60 16.68
CA THR A 170 -10.92 -20.02 16.52
C THR A 170 -10.84 -18.58 16.03
N LEU A 171 -9.91 -17.79 16.54
CA LEU A 171 -9.68 -16.41 16.09
C LEU A 171 -9.21 -16.36 14.63
N VAL A 172 -8.32 -17.27 14.23
CA VAL A 172 -7.87 -17.43 12.84
C VAL A 172 -9.04 -17.77 11.93
N ASP A 173 -9.91 -18.70 12.32
CA ASP A 173 -11.09 -19.10 11.54
C ASP A 173 -12.08 -17.94 11.36
N ILE A 174 -12.33 -17.16 12.42
CA ILE A 174 -13.20 -15.98 12.34
C ILE A 174 -12.57 -14.92 11.42
N SER A 175 -11.27 -14.68 11.53
CA SER A 175 -10.56 -13.73 10.68
C SER A 175 -10.63 -14.12 9.19
N ASN A 176 -10.47 -15.41 8.88
CA ASN A 176 -10.55 -15.92 7.51
C ASN A 176 -11.98 -15.90 6.97
N ARG A 177 -12.98 -16.15 7.81
CA ARG A 177 -14.40 -15.99 7.46
C ARG A 177 -14.72 -14.54 7.10
N LEU A 178 -14.25 -13.58 7.89
CA LEU A 178 -14.40 -12.15 7.57
C LEU A 178 -13.66 -11.79 6.28
N ARG A 179 -12.46 -12.35 6.07
CA ARG A 179 -11.71 -12.22 4.80
C ARG A 179 -12.50 -12.71 3.59
N HIS A 180 -13.17 -13.86 3.70
CA HIS A 180 -14.02 -14.38 2.64
C HIS A 180 -15.24 -13.50 2.33
N ILE A 181 -15.84 -12.90 3.36
CA ILE A 181 -16.95 -11.94 3.19
C ILE A 181 -16.47 -10.72 2.39
N ILE A 182 -15.32 -10.16 2.76
CA ILE A 182 -14.72 -9.03 2.05
C ILE A 182 -14.34 -9.39 0.61
N ASP A 183 -13.69 -10.53 0.38
CA ASP A 183 -13.34 -10.97 -0.97
C ASP A 183 -14.58 -11.16 -1.86
N TYR A 184 -15.68 -11.66 -1.30
CA TYR A 184 -16.92 -11.81 -2.05
C TYR A 184 -17.47 -10.46 -2.50
N ILE A 185 -17.58 -9.51 -1.58
CA ILE A 185 -18.11 -8.17 -1.88
C ILE A 185 -17.23 -7.49 -2.93
N LEU A 186 -15.90 -7.55 -2.79
CA LEU A 186 -14.96 -6.96 -3.75
C LEU A 186 -15.09 -7.53 -5.18
N ARG A 187 -15.55 -8.78 -5.33
CA ARG A 187 -15.73 -9.45 -6.64
C ARG A 187 -17.13 -9.32 -7.22
N THR A 188 -18.09 -8.88 -6.43
CA THR A 188 -19.47 -8.70 -6.90
C THR A 188 -19.62 -7.43 -7.72
N LYS A 189 -20.72 -7.35 -8.49
CA LYS A 189 -21.10 -6.17 -9.27
C LYS A 189 -21.95 -5.17 -8.47
N TYR A 190 -22.08 -5.36 -7.16
CA TYR A 190 -22.78 -4.39 -6.32
C TYR A 190 -22.13 -3.02 -6.47
N LYS A 191 -22.96 -1.98 -6.40
CA LYS A 191 -22.53 -0.60 -6.39
C LYS A 191 -23.11 0.05 -5.15
N PHE A 192 -22.24 0.67 -4.36
CA PHE A 192 -22.61 1.40 -3.16
C PHE A 192 -22.21 2.85 -3.37
N GLU A 193 -23.10 3.64 -3.94
CA GLU A 193 -22.91 5.09 -4.00
C GLU A 193 -23.16 5.72 -2.63
N THR A 194 -22.50 6.84 -2.37
CA THR A 194 -22.76 7.61 -1.15
C THR A 194 -23.86 8.63 -1.36
N LYS A 195 -24.47 9.10 -0.26
CA LYS A 195 -25.41 10.21 -0.29
C LYS A 195 -24.81 11.53 -0.83
N PHE A 196 -23.49 11.66 -0.81
CA PHE A 196 -22.79 12.91 -1.12
C PHE A 196 -22.08 12.90 -2.48
N TYR A 197 -21.67 11.72 -2.95
CA TYR A 197 -20.88 11.52 -4.17
C TYR A 197 -21.32 10.22 -4.87
N SER A 198 -22.15 10.35 -5.91
CA SER A 198 -22.65 9.22 -6.71
C SER A 198 -21.60 8.61 -7.64
N SER A 199 -20.51 9.34 -7.90
CA SER A 199 -19.34 8.84 -8.63
C SER A 199 -18.52 7.84 -7.82
N ASP A 200 -18.57 7.91 -6.49
CA ASP A 200 -17.87 6.99 -5.58
C ASP A 200 -18.76 5.78 -5.29
N ASN A 201 -18.93 4.93 -6.30
CA ASN A 201 -19.82 3.76 -6.27
C ASN A 201 -19.08 2.42 -6.18
N ASP A 202 -17.86 2.44 -5.63
CA ASP A 202 -16.92 1.34 -5.65
C ASP A 202 -16.93 0.52 -4.35
N ASN A 203 -16.91 -0.81 -4.48
CA ASN A 203 -16.95 -1.73 -3.34
C ASN A 203 -15.75 -1.58 -2.39
N ALA A 204 -14.56 -1.25 -2.90
CA ALA A 204 -13.38 -1.04 -2.04
C ALA A 204 -13.54 0.22 -1.19
N TRP A 205 -14.07 1.30 -1.76
CA TRP A 205 -14.36 2.53 -1.03
C TRP A 205 -15.37 2.29 0.08
N PHE A 206 -16.48 1.61 -0.24
CA PHE A 206 -17.51 1.27 0.76
C PHE A 206 -16.93 0.45 1.93
N LEU A 207 -16.17 -0.61 1.62
CA LEU A 207 -15.58 -1.47 2.65
C LEU A 207 -14.54 -0.74 3.49
N TRP A 208 -13.68 0.07 2.89
CA TRP A 208 -12.77 0.94 3.65
C TRP A 208 -13.54 1.90 4.55
N GLY A 209 -14.61 2.52 4.06
CA GLY A 209 -15.48 3.40 4.83
C GLY A 209 -16.04 2.70 6.07
N VAL A 210 -16.44 1.42 5.96
CA VAL A 210 -16.89 0.62 7.12
C VAL A 210 -15.78 0.51 8.16
N PHE A 211 -14.57 0.13 7.75
CA PHE A 211 -13.44 0.00 8.69
C PHE A 211 -13.00 1.34 9.28
N SER A 212 -13.00 2.42 8.49
CA SER A 212 -12.65 3.77 8.91
C SER A 212 -13.64 4.33 9.95
N VAL A 213 -14.94 4.04 9.79
CA VAL A 213 -15.94 4.42 10.80
C VAL A 213 -15.81 3.57 12.07
N LEU A 214 -15.45 2.28 11.95
CA LEU A 214 -15.26 1.38 13.08
C LEU A 214 -14.01 1.73 13.90
N TYR A 215 -12.91 2.06 13.23
CA TYR A 215 -11.60 2.24 13.81
C TYR A 215 -11.04 3.63 13.48
N LYS A 216 -10.61 4.35 14.51
CA LYS A 216 -9.82 5.58 14.35
C LYS A 216 -8.33 5.30 14.14
N ASN A 217 -7.93 4.04 13.97
CA ASN A 217 -6.54 3.65 13.81
C ASN A 217 -6.03 4.01 12.41
N GLU A 218 -4.89 4.70 12.36
CA GLU A 218 -4.26 5.16 11.11
C GLU A 218 -3.98 4.01 10.14
N ILE A 219 -3.76 2.79 10.63
CA ILE A 219 -3.38 1.66 9.78
C ILE A 219 -4.41 1.32 8.69
N PHE A 220 -5.71 1.51 8.95
CA PHE A 220 -6.75 1.27 7.95
C PHE A 220 -6.70 2.33 6.85
N ASN A 221 -6.35 3.56 7.20
CA ASN A 221 -6.16 4.64 6.25
C ASN A 221 -4.85 4.47 5.48
N ASP A 222 -3.77 4.04 6.13
CA ASP A 222 -2.49 3.73 5.47
C ASP A 222 -2.68 2.63 4.43
N ALA A 223 -3.32 1.51 4.80
CA ALA A 223 -3.60 0.42 3.87
C ALA A 223 -4.42 0.90 2.66
N PHE A 224 -5.47 1.69 2.88
CA PHE A 224 -6.30 2.20 1.79
C PHE A 224 -5.59 3.26 0.93
N TRP A 225 -4.73 4.08 1.53
CA TRP A 225 -3.89 5.02 0.82
C TRP A 225 -2.91 4.29 -0.12
N ILE A 226 -2.22 3.26 0.39
CA ILE A 226 -1.30 2.43 -0.39
C ILE A 226 -2.05 1.72 -1.53
N TYR A 227 -3.26 1.23 -1.27
CA TYR A 227 -4.12 0.63 -2.30
C TYR A 227 -4.41 1.60 -3.45
N ASN A 228 -4.72 2.87 -3.14
CA ASN A 228 -5.10 3.90 -4.11
C ASN A 228 -3.94 4.70 -4.73
N TYR A 229 -2.70 4.51 -4.28
CA TYR A 229 -1.53 5.25 -4.77
C TYR A 229 -1.42 5.25 -6.30
N GLU A 230 -1.32 6.41 -6.96
CA GLU A 230 -1.44 6.52 -8.43
C GLU A 230 -2.69 5.82 -9.00
N TYR A 231 -3.86 6.39 -8.73
CA TYR A 231 -5.16 5.82 -9.07
C TYR A 231 -5.31 5.41 -10.55
N LYS A 232 -5.07 4.12 -10.86
CA LYS A 232 -5.27 3.49 -12.17
C LYS A 232 -5.92 2.11 -12.01
N LYS A 233 -6.93 1.81 -12.84
CA LYS A 233 -7.71 0.55 -12.78
C LYS A 233 -6.82 -0.71 -12.80
N LYS A 234 -5.78 -0.73 -13.64
CA LYS A 234 -4.82 -1.84 -13.75
C LYS A 234 -4.08 -2.11 -12.42
N TYR A 235 -3.77 -1.06 -11.65
CA TYR A 235 -3.08 -1.21 -10.37
C TYR A 235 -4.02 -1.71 -9.28
N ARG A 236 -5.26 -1.22 -9.23
CA ARG A 236 -6.26 -1.66 -8.24
C ARG A 236 -6.48 -3.17 -8.24
N THR A 237 -6.58 -3.78 -9.43
CA THR A 237 -6.74 -5.24 -9.54
C THR A 237 -5.54 -6.01 -8.98
N LYS A 238 -4.32 -5.50 -9.19
CA LYS A 238 -3.10 -6.11 -8.63
C LYS A 238 -2.97 -5.91 -7.12
N ARG A 239 -3.59 -4.86 -6.59
CA ARG A 239 -3.45 -4.42 -5.19
C ARG A 239 -4.56 -4.89 -4.25
N ILE A 240 -5.51 -5.69 -4.76
CA ILE A 240 -6.67 -6.17 -4.00
C ILE A 240 -6.28 -6.89 -2.70
N GLY A 241 -5.10 -7.53 -2.66
CA GLY A 241 -4.62 -8.20 -1.46
C GLY A 241 -4.37 -7.28 -0.26
N ILE A 242 -4.17 -5.99 -0.48
CA ILE A 242 -4.14 -5.00 0.63
C ILE A 242 -5.52 -4.91 1.30
N LEU A 243 -6.61 -5.00 0.55
CA LEU A 243 -7.96 -4.98 1.13
C LEU A 243 -8.30 -6.29 1.84
N TRP A 244 -7.72 -7.41 1.39
CA TRP A 244 -7.86 -8.70 2.07
C TRP A 244 -7.17 -8.75 3.43
N SER A 245 -6.25 -7.83 3.75
CA SER A 245 -5.64 -7.76 5.08
C SER A 245 -6.50 -7.01 6.11
N LEU A 246 -7.38 -6.08 5.70
CA LEU A 246 -8.21 -5.27 6.61
C LEU A 246 -9.04 -6.11 7.60
N PRO A 247 -9.70 -7.21 7.20
CA PRO A 247 -10.36 -8.14 8.11
C PRO A 247 -9.47 -8.65 9.24
N ILE A 248 -8.23 -8.98 8.92
CA ILE A 248 -7.28 -9.57 9.86
C ILE A 248 -6.78 -8.49 10.81
N ILE A 249 -6.50 -7.28 10.28
CA ILE A 249 -6.15 -6.10 11.07
C ILE A 249 -7.28 -5.79 12.06
N SER A 250 -8.55 -5.94 11.66
CA SER A 250 -9.69 -5.72 12.55
C SER A 250 -9.75 -6.70 13.71
N ILE A 251 -9.52 -8.00 13.47
CA ILE A 251 -9.45 -8.99 14.56
C ILE A 251 -8.23 -8.75 15.44
N TYR A 252 -7.08 -8.47 14.85
CA TYR A 252 -5.86 -8.12 15.59
C TYR A 252 -6.04 -6.90 16.48
N THR A 253 -6.77 -5.89 16.04
CA THR A 253 -7.06 -4.68 16.85
C THR A 253 -7.83 -5.04 18.14
N HIS A 254 -8.66 -6.08 18.11
CA HIS A 254 -9.39 -6.57 19.30
C HIS A 254 -8.57 -7.57 20.13
N LYS A 255 -7.54 -8.19 19.55
CA LYS A 255 -6.77 -9.30 20.13
C LYS A 255 -5.27 -9.10 19.90
N VAL A 256 -4.74 -7.95 20.31
CA VAL A 256 -3.36 -7.53 19.97
C VAL A 256 -2.31 -8.57 20.36
N ASP A 257 -2.50 -9.27 21.49
CA ASP A 257 -1.54 -10.25 22.00
C ASP A 257 -1.40 -11.52 21.15
N ILE A 258 -2.31 -11.76 20.19
CA ILE A 258 -2.22 -12.92 19.29
C ILE A 258 -1.05 -12.82 18.30
N SER A 259 -0.70 -11.60 17.89
CA SER A 259 0.37 -11.36 16.92
C SER A 259 1.53 -10.70 17.62
N LYS A 260 2.53 -11.50 17.94
CA LYS A 260 3.83 -11.01 18.38
C LYS A 260 4.50 -10.39 17.17
N GLY A 261 4.96 -9.15 17.31
CA GLY A 261 5.62 -8.39 16.24
C GLY A 261 6.90 -9.05 15.72
N TRP A 262 7.91 -8.25 15.41
CA TRP A 262 9.19 -8.82 14.98
C TRP A 262 9.81 -9.67 16.09
N SER A 263 10.18 -10.91 15.78
CA SER A 263 10.89 -11.76 16.74
C SER A 263 12.29 -11.20 17.02
N SER A 264 12.95 -11.64 18.09
CA SER A 264 14.31 -11.19 18.40
C SER A 264 15.28 -11.48 17.27
N LYS A 265 15.13 -12.62 16.59
CA LYS A 265 15.97 -12.99 15.44
C LYS A 265 15.73 -12.06 14.25
N GLU A 266 14.47 -11.79 13.93
CA GLU A 266 14.09 -10.89 12.84
C GLU A 266 14.57 -9.46 13.11
N THR A 267 14.41 -8.99 14.36
CA THR A 267 14.87 -7.67 14.80
C THR A 267 16.38 -7.52 14.65
N ILE A 268 17.16 -8.54 15.00
CA ILE A 268 18.62 -8.54 14.79
C ILE A 268 18.97 -8.42 13.31
N VAL A 269 18.27 -9.14 12.42
CA VAL A 269 18.51 -9.05 10.98
C VAL A 269 18.19 -7.65 10.46
N ILE A 270 17.04 -7.10 10.84
CA ILE A 270 16.62 -5.75 10.43
C ILE A 270 17.63 -4.71 10.91
N ALA A 271 18.00 -4.75 12.20
CA ALA A 271 18.99 -3.85 12.79
C ALA A 271 20.36 -3.98 12.13
N LYS A 272 20.77 -5.20 11.73
CA LYS A 272 22.05 -5.38 11.05
C LYS A 272 22.05 -4.76 9.66
N ILE A 273 20.97 -4.93 8.89
CA ILE A 273 20.82 -4.29 7.59
C ILE A 273 20.82 -2.77 7.74
N GLU A 274 20.13 -2.26 8.77
CA GLU A 274 20.10 -0.86 9.10
C GLU A 274 21.51 -0.28 9.34
N GLU A 275 22.31 -0.96 10.17
CA GLU A 275 23.69 -0.60 10.52
C GLU A 275 24.62 -0.56 9.29
N ILE A 276 24.53 -1.55 8.41
CA ILE A 276 25.47 -1.69 7.28
C ILE A 276 24.99 -1.01 5.99
N SER A 277 23.78 -0.44 5.97
CA SER A 277 23.08 0.02 4.77
C SER A 277 23.92 0.96 3.89
N ILE A 278 24.60 1.93 4.50
CA ILE A 278 25.41 2.93 3.77
C ILE A 278 26.70 2.33 3.22
N HIS A 279 27.37 1.48 3.99
CA HIS A 279 28.54 0.76 3.52
C HIS A 279 28.17 -0.13 2.32
N LEU A 280 27.09 -0.90 2.46
CA LEU A 280 26.58 -1.79 1.42
C LEU A 280 26.22 -1.01 0.16
N TYR A 281 25.51 0.11 0.28
CA TYR A 281 25.20 0.97 -0.86
C TYR A 281 26.45 1.45 -1.59
N ASN A 282 27.48 1.90 -0.87
CA ASN A 282 28.71 2.38 -1.49
C ASN A 282 29.47 1.27 -2.24
N GLU A 283 29.51 0.06 -1.68
CA GLU A 283 30.09 -1.10 -2.35
C GLU A 283 29.33 -1.47 -3.63
N LEU A 284 28.00 -1.57 -3.53
CA LEU A 284 27.12 -1.86 -4.66
C LEU A 284 27.21 -0.79 -5.74
N ARG A 285 27.24 0.49 -5.35
CA ARG A 285 27.40 1.62 -6.26
C ARG A 285 28.70 1.50 -7.06
N ARG A 286 29.84 1.26 -6.41
CA ARG A 286 31.13 1.07 -7.10
C ARG A 286 31.07 -0.08 -8.10
N LYS A 287 30.47 -1.20 -7.69
CA LYS A 287 30.30 -2.37 -8.56
C LYS A 287 29.41 -2.07 -9.76
N ILE A 288 28.25 -1.46 -9.55
CA ILE A 288 27.28 -1.14 -10.61
C ILE A 288 27.88 -0.14 -11.62
N ILE A 289 28.62 0.87 -11.15
CA ILE A 289 29.31 1.83 -12.03
C ILE A 289 30.35 1.10 -12.88
N LYS A 290 31.19 0.26 -12.26
CA LYS A 290 32.20 -0.53 -12.97
C LYS A 290 31.59 -1.46 -14.03
N ASP A 291 30.43 -2.05 -13.73
CA ASP A 291 29.73 -2.97 -14.63
C ASP A 291 28.94 -2.23 -15.75
N ASN A 292 28.79 -0.89 -15.67
CA ASN A 292 28.00 -0.09 -16.62
C ASN A 292 28.69 1.27 -16.97
N PRO A 293 29.96 1.28 -17.40
CA PRO A 293 30.71 2.54 -17.59
C PRO A 293 30.01 3.51 -18.54
N ASP A 294 29.48 3.01 -19.66
CA ASP A 294 28.82 3.79 -20.72
C ASP A 294 27.62 4.63 -20.24
N LYS A 295 26.95 4.19 -19.16
CA LYS A 295 25.77 4.89 -18.59
C LYS A 295 26.16 6.04 -17.68
N PHE A 296 27.36 5.99 -17.10
CA PHE A 296 27.84 7.02 -16.18
C PHE A 296 28.77 8.01 -16.88
N GLU A 297 29.54 7.59 -17.88
CA GLU A 297 30.38 8.49 -18.70
C GLU A 297 29.55 9.45 -19.56
N LYS A 298 28.43 8.99 -20.15
CA LYS A 298 27.51 9.88 -20.90
C LYS A 298 26.85 10.96 -20.01
N LYS A 299 26.53 10.62 -18.76
CA LYS A 299 25.98 11.60 -17.80
C LYS A 299 27.00 12.66 -17.39
N GLU A 300 28.29 12.33 -17.35
CA GLU A 300 29.35 13.30 -17.08
C GLU A 300 29.62 14.20 -18.30
N ALA A 301 29.58 13.66 -19.52
CA ALA A 301 29.68 14.46 -20.75
C ALA A 301 28.51 15.45 -20.93
N GLU A 302 27.26 15.01 -20.68
CA GLU A 302 26.08 15.88 -20.74
C GLU A 302 26.04 16.93 -19.61
N ARG A 303 26.59 16.63 -18.43
CA ARG A 303 26.81 17.64 -17.37
C ARG A 303 27.98 18.57 -17.68
N GLY A 304 28.98 18.10 -18.41
CA GLY A 304 30.09 18.89 -18.94
C GLY A 304 29.61 19.92 -19.95
N GLU A 305 28.78 19.53 -20.92
CA GLU A 305 28.22 20.43 -21.94
C GLU A 305 27.30 21.51 -21.36
N ARG A 306 26.48 21.20 -20.34
CA ARG A 306 25.65 22.21 -19.65
C ARG A 306 26.45 23.25 -18.85
N ASN A 307 27.72 22.98 -18.53
CA ASN A 307 28.58 23.94 -17.83
C ASN A 307 29.35 24.87 -18.78
N VAL A 308 29.33 24.64 -20.10
CA VAL A 308 30.01 25.50 -21.07
C VAL A 308 29.18 26.75 -21.42
N ASP A 309 27.86 26.72 -21.23
CA ASP A 309 26.94 27.80 -21.65
C ASP A 309 26.71 28.91 -20.58
N LYS A 310 27.47 28.90 -19.47
CA LYS A 310 27.32 29.89 -18.37
C LYS A 310 28.02 31.24 -18.61
N TYR A 311 28.70 31.42 -19.75
CA TYR A 311 29.46 32.64 -20.06
C TYR A 311 29.17 33.24 -21.45
N ASP A 312 28.05 32.90 -22.09
CA ASP A 312 27.62 33.64 -23.29
C ASP A 312 26.86 34.91 -22.88
N GLY A 313 27.61 36.01 -22.72
CA GLY A 313 27.10 37.32 -22.32
C GLY A 313 26.05 37.91 -23.28
N LEU A 314 25.96 37.43 -24.53
CA LEU A 314 24.96 37.87 -25.49
C LEU A 314 23.56 37.31 -25.18
N LYS A 315 23.49 36.05 -24.70
CA LYS A 315 22.22 35.41 -24.30
C LYS A 315 21.63 36.06 -23.05
N TYR A 316 22.48 36.56 -22.14
CA TYR A 316 22.06 37.26 -20.92
C TYR A 316 21.39 38.61 -21.23
N ILE A 317 21.91 39.34 -22.23
CA ILE A 317 21.39 40.65 -22.63
C ILE A 317 20.07 40.51 -23.42
N ILE A 318 19.93 39.47 -24.26
CA ILE A 318 18.71 39.24 -25.06
C ILE A 318 17.49 38.90 -24.18
N ASN A 319 17.70 38.26 -23.02
CA ASN A 319 16.61 37.84 -22.13
C ASN A 319 16.19 38.91 -21.10
N TYR A 320 16.86 40.05 -21.03
CA TYR A 320 16.47 41.19 -20.19
C TYR A 320 15.93 42.33 -21.06
N VAL A 321 14.76 42.11 -21.67
CA VAL A 321 13.92 43.22 -22.15
C VAL A 321 13.13 43.74 -20.94
N PRO A 322 13.29 45.01 -20.52
CA PRO A 322 12.53 45.55 -19.41
C PRO A 322 11.07 45.72 -19.82
N VAL A 323 10.15 45.11 -19.06
CA VAL A 323 8.72 45.31 -19.24
C VAL A 323 8.30 46.56 -18.47
N ILE A 324 7.83 47.58 -19.19
CA ILE A 324 7.16 48.75 -18.61
C ILE A 324 5.78 48.30 -18.12
N GLY A 325 5.50 48.52 -16.84
CA GLY A 325 4.28 48.05 -16.19
C GLY A 325 3.00 48.66 -16.75
N SER A 326 2.04 47.80 -17.07
CA SER A 326 0.62 48.16 -17.06
C SER A 326 -0.22 46.94 -16.64
N CYS A 327 -0.99 47.13 -15.57
CA CYS A 327 -1.97 46.19 -15.01
C CYS A 327 -3.04 45.76 -16.01
N SER A 328 -3.35 44.46 -16.01
CA SER A 328 -4.67 43.79 -16.12
C SER A 328 -4.38 42.32 -16.41
N GLY A 329 -4.83 41.29 -15.71
CA GLY A 329 -6.14 41.02 -15.13
C GLY A 329 -6.38 39.52 -15.33
N ILE A 330 -6.54 38.80 -14.21
CA ILE A 330 -7.21 37.50 -14.00
C ILE A 330 -7.50 36.65 -15.26
N ASN A 331 -6.80 35.52 -15.40
CA ASN A 331 -7.33 34.17 -15.70
C ASN A 331 -6.20 33.24 -16.20
N GLU A 332 -5.60 32.42 -15.33
CA GLU A 332 -4.93 31.16 -15.70
C GLU A 332 -4.46 30.42 -14.43
N ALA A 333 -5.37 29.69 -13.78
CA ALA A 333 -5.05 28.93 -12.56
C ALA A 333 -5.40 27.43 -12.65
N ILE A 334 -5.65 26.87 -13.84
CA ILE A 334 -6.15 25.48 -13.96
C ILE A 334 -5.21 24.54 -14.77
N GLN A 335 -4.12 25.02 -15.38
CA GLN A 335 -3.25 24.15 -16.19
C GLN A 335 -1.86 23.80 -15.61
N ASN A 336 -1.49 24.29 -14.43
CA ASN A 336 -0.12 24.11 -13.92
C ASN A 336 0.13 22.92 -12.97
N ASN A 337 -0.89 22.16 -12.56
CA ASN A 337 -0.69 21.06 -11.60
C ASN A 337 -0.14 19.76 -12.20
N ALA A 338 0.03 19.66 -13.52
CA ALA A 338 0.55 18.46 -14.19
C ALA A 338 2.02 18.58 -14.66
N LYS A 339 2.67 19.74 -14.47
CA LYS A 339 4.03 20.00 -15.01
C LYS A 339 5.09 20.34 -13.98
N ILE A 340 4.79 20.24 -12.69
CA ILE A 340 5.75 20.50 -11.60
C ILE A 340 5.83 19.26 -10.69
N ARG A 341 6.34 18.15 -11.24
CA ARG A 341 6.84 17.00 -10.46
C ARG A 341 8.06 16.33 -11.11
N GLU A 342 8.81 17.08 -11.93
CA GLU A 342 10.18 16.71 -12.36
C GLU A 342 11.24 17.33 -11.43
N GLU A 343 10.90 17.57 -10.16
CA GLU A 343 11.94 17.80 -9.14
C GLU A 343 12.48 16.43 -8.71
N ILE A 344 13.68 16.13 -9.20
CA ILE A 344 14.50 14.99 -8.81
C ILE A 344 14.52 14.93 -7.28
N LYS A 345 13.80 13.95 -6.69
CA LYS A 345 13.90 13.66 -5.25
C LYS A 345 15.39 13.48 -4.92
N GLN A 346 15.93 14.34 -4.07
CA GLN A 346 17.34 14.27 -3.70
C GLN A 346 17.57 13.01 -2.85
N ILE A 347 18.55 12.20 -3.24
CA ILE A 347 19.02 11.06 -2.44
C ILE A 347 19.79 11.65 -1.24
N SER A 348 19.33 11.39 -0.02
CA SER A 348 20.10 11.67 1.19
C SER A 348 20.80 10.41 1.66
N TYR A 349 22.09 10.55 1.98
CA TYR A 349 22.95 9.47 2.46
C TYR A 349 22.71 9.15 3.93
#